data_AF-A0A1V4X367-F1
#
_entry.id   AF-A0A1V4X367-F1
#
_cell.length_a   1.000
_cell.length_b   1.000
_cell.length_c   1.000
_cell.angle_alpha   90.00
_cell.angle_beta   90.00
_cell.angle_gamma   90.00
#
_symmetry.space_group_name_H-M   'P 1'
#
loop_
_entity.id
_entity.type
_entity.pdbx_description
1 polymer ?
#
loop_
_entity_poly.entity_id
_entity_poly.type
_entity_poly.pdbx_seq_one_letter_code
_entity_poly.pdbx_strand_id
1 'polypeptide(L)'
;MRTKIETSGPARGTNPIAPWIQAVRVQFVPPSFLPVTLAAAIAWARYDVFDPFAFLLVFIGVTVHHFGLNMLDDVLDYLHAVDRAWGDEKNPYTGGSGVLTEGLLTVNELRGGVAVCYGITVAIWIWLALLKGWPVLVIGAVGILSSIFYTVPPVKFAYRGFGELGLLVNFGPVLVMGSYYVQRQTFGVEPLIVSLVPGFLMWSMIVINEIPDYEEDRRSGKMNLVARFGRRAGVVLYQAGLLCAFGILAGSVIVGAAPPGILLGLLALPTAIQSVRILNEHYLDRLKVIPANIAIIKVYLITGVALIVGYLVHGVTGW
;
A
#
# COMPACT_ATOMS: atom_id res chain seq x y z
N MET A 1 -24.45 28.52 0.40
CA MET A 1 -25.49 27.78 1.15
C MET A 1 -24.94 26.39 1.40
N ARG A 2 -24.62 26.02 2.64
CA ARG A 2 -24.11 24.67 2.98
C ARG A 2 -25.25 23.68 2.86
N THR A 3 -25.34 22.96 1.74
CA THR A 3 -26.22 21.80 1.61
C THR A 3 -25.72 20.72 2.56
N LYS A 4 -26.46 20.55 3.66
CA LYS A 4 -26.33 19.41 4.57
C LYS A 4 -26.75 18.20 3.77
N ILE A 5 -25.80 17.43 3.24
CA ILE A 5 -26.11 16.16 2.56
C ILE A 5 -26.37 15.15 3.68
N GLU A 6 -27.65 15.02 4.04
CA GLU A 6 -28.12 13.93 4.89
C GLU A 6 -28.17 12.67 4.01
N THR A 7 -27.09 11.89 4.03
CA THR A 7 -27.13 10.51 3.56
C THR A 7 -28.01 9.73 4.54
N SER A 8 -29.12 9.17 4.06
CA SER A 8 -29.97 8.27 4.84
C SER A 8 -29.14 7.07 5.29
N GLY A 9 -29.05 6.84 6.61
CA GLY A 9 -28.41 5.64 7.16
C GLY A 9 -29.09 4.34 6.71
N PRO A 10 -28.53 3.17 7.07
CA PRO A 10 -28.92 1.88 6.49
C PRO A 10 -30.43 1.61 6.63
N ALA A 11 -31.03 1.11 5.55
CA ALA A 11 -32.40 0.62 5.56
C ALA A 11 -32.57 -0.44 6.67
N ARG A 12 -33.64 -0.34 7.46
CA ARG A 12 -33.97 -1.30 8.53
C ARG A 12 -33.90 -2.74 7.99
N GLY A 13 -32.90 -3.52 8.42
CA GLY A 13 -32.80 -4.96 8.11
C GLY A 13 -31.44 -5.46 7.62
N THR A 14 -30.47 -4.59 7.30
CA THR A 14 -29.12 -5.03 6.88
C THR A 14 -28.18 -5.29 8.06
N ASN A 15 -27.31 -6.30 7.95
CA ASN A 15 -26.26 -6.59 8.94
C ASN A 15 -25.38 -5.33 9.15
N PRO A 16 -25.34 -4.74 10.36
CA PRO A 16 -24.61 -3.49 10.62
C PRO A 16 -23.10 -3.61 10.40
N ILE A 17 -22.55 -4.83 10.33
CA ILE A 17 -21.13 -5.09 10.16
C ILE A 17 -20.73 -5.10 8.67
N ALA A 18 -21.64 -5.47 7.78
CA ALA A 18 -21.32 -5.64 6.36
C ALA A 18 -20.78 -4.36 5.69
N PRO A 19 -21.35 -3.15 5.93
CA PRO A 19 -20.79 -1.91 5.40
C PRO A 19 -19.35 -1.64 5.88
N TRP A 20 -19.03 -1.98 7.13
CA TRP A 20 -17.67 -1.81 7.66
C TRP A 20 -16.68 -2.78 7.02
N ILE A 21 -17.08 -4.03 6.78
CA ILE A 21 -16.25 -5.01 6.06
C ILE A 21 -15.94 -4.51 4.63
N GLN A 22 -16.92 -3.91 3.97
CA GLN A 22 -16.75 -3.31 2.65
C GLN A 22 -15.80 -2.10 2.72
N ALA A 23 -15.98 -1.22 3.71
CA ALA A 23 -15.19 0.00 3.88
C ALA A 23 -13.69 -0.26 4.16
N VAL A 24 -13.36 -1.30 4.94
CA VAL A 24 -11.95 -1.60 5.27
C VAL A 24 -11.16 -2.16 4.09
N ARG A 25 -11.85 -2.70 3.07
CA ARG A 25 -11.26 -3.29 1.86
C ARG A 25 -10.09 -4.24 2.15
N VAL A 26 -10.36 -5.28 2.94
CA VAL A 26 -9.35 -6.22 3.48
C VAL A 26 -8.43 -6.83 2.41
N GLN A 27 -8.91 -6.96 1.18
CA GLN A 27 -8.13 -7.46 0.05
C GLN A 27 -6.89 -6.60 -0.29
N PHE A 28 -6.86 -5.31 0.10
CA PHE A 28 -5.73 -4.41 -0.14
C PHE A 28 -4.74 -4.31 1.03
N VAL A 29 -5.02 -4.99 2.14
CA VAL A 29 -4.19 -4.98 3.34
C VAL A 29 -2.90 -5.81 3.24
N PRO A 30 -2.85 -6.99 2.58
CA PRO A 30 -1.66 -7.83 2.55
C PRO A 30 -0.37 -7.14 2.14
N PRO A 31 -0.36 -6.19 1.18
CA PRO A 31 0.81 -5.39 0.88
C PRO A 31 1.45 -4.67 2.08
N SER A 32 0.70 -4.40 3.15
CA SER A 32 1.21 -3.70 4.34
C SER A 32 1.82 -4.62 5.37
N PHE A 33 1.23 -5.79 5.63
CA PHE A 33 1.78 -6.69 6.66
C PHE A 33 2.87 -7.62 6.12
N LEU A 34 2.92 -7.92 4.81
CA LEU A 34 3.99 -8.73 4.23
C LEU A 34 5.39 -8.11 4.47
N PRO A 35 5.61 -6.80 4.28
CA PRO A 35 6.85 -6.11 4.68
C PRO A 35 7.20 -6.27 6.17
N VAL A 36 6.19 -6.24 7.06
CA VAL A 36 6.38 -6.43 8.51
C VAL A 36 6.87 -7.85 8.81
N THR A 37 6.24 -8.86 8.20
CA THR A 37 6.64 -10.26 8.34
C THR A 37 8.01 -10.52 7.73
N LEU A 38 8.31 -9.91 6.59
CA LEU A 38 9.63 -9.99 5.96
C LEU A 38 10.73 -9.44 6.88
N ALA A 39 10.50 -8.28 7.49
CA ALA A 39 11.46 -7.69 8.42
C ALA A 39 11.75 -8.58 9.63
N ALA A 40 10.71 -9.20 10.20
CA ALA A 40 10.85 -10.16 11.30
C ALA A 40 11.62 -11.41 10.86
N ALA A 41 11.33 -11.94 9.67
CA ALA A 41 12.05 -13.08 9.10
C ALA A 41 13.54 -12.78 8.89
N ILE A 42 13.89 -11.58 8.40
CA ILE A 42 15.29 -11.15 8.24
C ILE A 42 15.99 -11.08 9.60
N ALA A 43 15.36 -10.45 10.60
CA ALA A 43 15.94 -10.33 11.94
C ALA A 43 16.19 -11.69 12.60
N TRP A 44 15.23 -12.60 12.47
CA TRP A 44 15.35 -13.96 13.00
C TRP A 44 16.41 -14.76 12.24
N ALA A 45 16.34 -14.80 10.91
CA ALA A 45 17.24 -15.64 10.10
C ALA A 45 18.73 -15.27 10.23
N ARG A 46 19.04 -13.98 10.46
CA ARG A 46 20.43 -13.50 10.58
C ARG A 46 20.97 -13.48 12.00
N TYR A 47 20.10 -13.32 12.99
CA TYR A 47 20.52 -13.00 14.36
C TYR A 47 19.79 -13.77 15.44
N ASP A 48 18.90 -14.69 15.08
CA ASP A 48 18.03 -15.45 15.99
C ASP A 48 17.23 -14.54 16.95
N VAL A 49 16.85 -13.35 16.47
CA VAL A 49 16.05 -12.39 17.23
C VAL A 49 14.62 -12.36 16.71
N PHE A 50 13.68 -12.70 17.60
CA PHE A 50 12.25 -12.53 17.37
C PHE A 50 11.53 -12.21 18.68
N ASP A 51 10.94 -11.01 18.75
CA ASP A 51 10.04 -10.58 19.81
C ASP A 51 8.59 -10.71 19.32
N PRO A 52 7.86 -11.76 19.72
CA PRO A 52 6.52 -12.04 19.22
C PRO A 52 5.51 -10.96 19.65
N PHE A 53 5.69 -10.35 20.83
CA PHE A 53 4.78 -9.31 21.32
C PHE A 53 4.95 -8.03 20.50
N ALA A 54 6.20 -7.60 20.28
CA ALA A 54 6.47 -6.43 19.46
C ALA A 54 6.08 -6.67 17.99
N PHE A 55 6.28 -7.88 17.46
CA PHE A 55 5.82 -8.26 16.12
C PHE A 55 4.31 -8.12 15.99
N LEU A 56 3.56 -8.70 16.93
CA LEU A 56 2.09 -8.66 16.90
C LEU A 56 1.56 -7.22 16.99
N LEU A 57 2.18 -6.38 17.82
CA LEU A 57 1.83 -4.97 17.90
C LEU A 57 2.05 -4.23 16.57
N VAL A 58 3.21 -4.42 15.91
CA VAL A 58 3.45 -3.81 14.59
C VAL A 58 2.47 -4.33 13.55
N PHE A 59 2.23 -5.65 13.52
CA PHE A 59 1.30 -6.28 12.59
C PHE A 59 -0.13 -5.72 12.73
N ILE A 60 -0.64 -5.63 13.96
CA ILE A 60 -1.96 -5.07 14.26
C ILE A 60 -1.97 -3.57 13.93
N GLY A 61 -0.96 -2.82 14.37
CA GLY A 61 -0.85 -1.38 14.14
C GLY A 61 -0.88 -1.03 12.65
N VAL A 62 -0.08 -1.71 11.83
CA VAL A 62 -0.03 -1.50 10.37
C VAL A 62 -1.33 -1.93 9.69
N THR A 63 -1.93 -3.04 10.12
CA THR A 63 -3.21 -3.52 9.58
C THR A 63 -4.36 -2.54 9.87
N VAL A 64 -4.49 -2.10 11.11
CA VAL A 64 -5.50 -1.12 11.54
C VAL A 64 -5.25 0.23 10.87
N HIS A 65 -3.99 0.63 10.72
CA HIS A 65 -3.63 1.84 9.97
C HIS A 65 -4.12 1.75 8.52
N HIS A 66 -3.92 0.61 7.87
CA HIS A 66 -4.36 0.40 6.49
C HIS A 66 -5.90 0.44 6.36
N PHE A 67 -6.64 -0.11 7.33
CA PHE A 67 -8.10 0.07 7.37
C PHE A 67 -8.49 1.54 7.43
N GLY A 68 -7.84 2.31 8.32
CA GLY A 68 -8.05 3.75 8.43
C GLY A 68 -7.73 4.49 7.14
N LEU A 69 -6.66 4.09 6.43
CA LEU A 69 -6.27 4.65 5.15
C LEU A 69 -7.32 4.41 4.06
N ASN A 70 -7.79 3.17 3.92
CA ASN A 70 -8.82 2.83 2.94
C ASN A 70 -10.11 3.65 3.17
N MET A 71 -10.53 3.81 4.42
CA MET A 71 -11.69 4.62 4.76
C MET A 71 -11.45 6.12 4.58
N LEU A 72 -10.23 6.61 4.84
CA LEU A 72 -9.87 8.02 4.64
C LEU A 72 -9.91 8.38 3.15
N ASP A 73 -9.34 7.53 2.30
CA ASP A 73 -9.39 7.71 0.84
C ASP A 73 -10.84 7.73 0.34
N ASP A 74 -11.71 6.83 0.82
CA ASP A 74 -13.14 6.83 0.48
C ASP A 74 -13.83 8.15 0.86
N VAL A 75 -13.58 8.66 2.07
CA VAL A 75 -14.14 9.96 2.52
C VAL A 75 -13.67 11.09 1.61
N LEU A 76 -12.37 11.13 1.29
CA LEU A 76 -11.80 12.22 0.50
C LEU A 76 -12.26 12.17 -0.95
N ASP A 77 -12.32 10.99 -1.55
CA ASP A 77 -12.78 10.81 -2.93
C ASP A 77 -14.26 11.15 -3.06
N TYR A 78 -15.10 10.72 -2.10
CA TYR A 78 -16.51 11.08 -2.08
C TYR A 78 -16.72 12.60 -1.98
N LEU A 79 -16.01 13.28 -1.07
CA LEU A 79 -16.13 14.72 -0.90
C LEU A 79 -15.62 15.49 -2.13
N HIS A 80 -14.50 15.06 -2.72
CA HIS A 80 -13.98 15.66 -3.94
C HIS A 80 -14.93 15.47 -5.14
N ALA A 81 -15.64 14.33 -5.21
CA ALA A 81 -16.62 14.06 -6.25
C ALA A 81 -17.88 14.92 -6.07
N VAL A 82 -18.37 15.10 -4.84
CA VAL A 82 -19.53 15.93 -4.54
C VAL A 82 -19.25 17.43 -4.76
N ASP A 83 -18.06 17.91 -4.40
CA ASP A 83 -17.71 19.33 -4.50
C ASP A 83 -17.50 19.80 -5.96
N ARG A 84 -17.23 18.88 -6.88
CA ARG A 84 -17.21 19.18 -8.31
C ARG A 84 -18.57 18.80 -8.87
N ALA A 85 -19.34 19.76 -9.35
CA ALA A 85 -20.53 19.50 -10.14
C ALA A 85 -20.13 18.82 -11.46
N TRP A 86 -19.91 17.51 -11.43
CA TRP A 86 -19.89 16.69 -12.64
C TRP A 86 -21.33 16.77 -13.15
N GLY A 87 -21.53 17.38 -14.32
CA GLY A 87 -22.87 17.43 -14.94
C GLY A 87 -23.45 16.02 -14.99
N ASP A 88 -24.78 15.89 -14.87
CA ASP A 88 -25.72 14.74 -14.79
C ASP A 88 -25.25 13.26 -14.84
N GLU A 89 -24.05 12.94 -15.32
CA GLU A 89 -23.35 11.68 -15.13
C GLU A 89 -22.88 11.54 -13.66
N LYS A 90 -23.80 11.04 -12.82
CA LYS A 90 -23.41 10.38 -11.58
C LYS A 90 -22.43 9.26 -11.94
N ASN A 91 -21.14 9.43 -11.63
CA ASN A 91 -20.20 8.32 -11.72
C ASN A 91 -20.51 7.35 -10.55
N PRO A 92 -21.06 6.15 -10.81
CA PRO A 92 -21.43 5.22 -9.74
C PRO A 92 -20.21 4.61 -9.05
N TYR A 93 -18.99 4.94 -9.49
CA TYR A 93 -17.73 4.40 -9.00
C TYR A 93 -16.87 5.42 -8.22
N THR A 94 -17.32 6.68 -8.05
CA THR A 94 -16.59 7.70 -7.28
C THR A 94 -16.87 7.56 -5.78
N GLY A 95 -15.99 6.87 -5.05
CA GLY A 95 -16.12 6.69 -3.60
C GLY A 95 -15.42 5.45 -3.05
N GLY A 96 -14.48 4.86 -3.80
CA GLY A 96 -13.70 3.71 -3.37
C GLY A 96 -14.57 2.48 -3.10
N SER A 97 -14.76 2.11 -1.83
CA SER A 97 -15.52 0.90 -1.45
C SER A 97 -16.99 0.91 -1.84
N GLY A 98 -17.57 2.07 -2.17
CA GLY A 98 -18.97 2.24 -2.54
C GLY A 98 -19.92 2.52 -1.36
N VAL A 99 -19.46 2.40 -0.11
CA VAL A 99 -20.34 2.52 1.08
C VAL A 99 -20.98 3.90 1.25
N LEU A 100 -20.32 4.96 0.80
CA LEU A 100 -20.85 6.34 0.86
C LEU A 100 -21.80 6.62 -0.32
N THR A 101 -21.48 6.12 -1.52
CA THR A 101 -22.33 6.28 -2.73
C THR A 101 -23.61 5.48 -2.64
N GLU A 102 -23.56 4.31 -2.00
CA GLU A 102 -24.71 3.43 -1.75
C GLU A 102 -25.54 3.87 -0.53
N GLY A 103 -25.08 4.87 0.24
CA GLY A 103 -25.76 5.33 1.45
C GLY A 103 -25.74 4.30 2.60
N LEU A 104 -24.81 3.35 2.59
CA LEU A 104 -24.67 2.34 3.63
C LEU A 104 -24.07 2.91 4.93
N LEU A 105 -23.21 3.91 4.78
CA LEU A 105 -22.62 4.69 5.87
C LEU A 105 -22.70 6.17 5.53
N THR A 106 -22.81 7.01 6.55
CA THR A 106 -22.66 8.46 6.44
C THR A 106 -21.19 8.87 6.47
N VAL A 107 -20.88 10.04 5.91
CA VAL A 107 -19.53 10.63 5.98
C VAL A 107 -19.02 10.76 7.43
N ASN A 108 -19.91 11.08 8.38
CA ASN A 108 -19.54 11.24 9.78
C ASN A 108 -19.22 9.90 10.45
N GLU A 109 -19.99 8.85 10.16
CA GLU A 109 -19.70 7.49 10.66
C GLU A 109 -18.34 7.02 10.13
N LEU A 110 -18.11 7.14 8.82
CA LEU A 110 -16.86 6.68 8.21
C LEU A 110 -15.65 7.47 8.73
N ARG A 111 -15.78 8.79 8.93
CA ARG A 111 -14.76 9.61 9.61
C ARG A 111 -14.50 9.16 11.06
N GLY A 112 -15.54 8.73 11.78
CA GLY A 112 -15.40 8.11 13.09
C GLY A 112 -14.56 6.83 13.03
N GLY A 113 -14.80 5.96 12.04
CA GLY A 113 -14.00 4.77 11.78
C GLY A 113 -12.53 5.09 11.48
N VAL A 114 -12.27 6.11 10.66
CA VAL A 114 -10.92 6.63 10.41
C VAL A 114 -10.26 7.07 11.70
N ALA A 115 -10.94 7.88 12.52
CA ALA A 115 -10.41 8.39 13.78
C ALA A 115 -10.07 7.26 14.78
N VAL A 116 -10.92 6.23 14.88
CA VAL A 116 -10.67 5.06 15.71
C VAL A 116 -9.43 4.30 15.23
N CYS A 117 -9.33 4.03 13.92
CA CYS A 117 -8.19 3.29 13.36
C CYS A 117 -6.87 4.05 13.55
N TYR A 118 -6.85 5.36 13.26
CA TYR A 118 -5.67 6.19 13.49
C TYR A 118 -5.35 6.34 14.97
N GLY A 119 -6.35 6.47 15.85
CA GLY A 119 -6.17 6.51 17.30
C GLY A 119 -5.50 5.25 17.85
N ILE A 120 -5.98 4.06 17.44
CA ILE A 120 -5.37 2.76 17.78
C ILE A 120 -3.93 2.69 17.24
N THR A 121 -3.72 3.11 15.99
CA THR A 121 -2.38 3.12 15.36
C THR A 121 -1.42 4.00 16.16
N VAL A 122 -1.82 5.21 16.52
CA VAL A 122 -1.00 6.15 17.30
C VAL A 122 -0.71 5.60 18.70
N ALA A 123 -1.69 4.99 19.36
CA ALA A 123 -1.48 4.37 20.67
C ALA A 123 -0.44 3.23 20.61
N ILE A 124 -0.56 2.33 19.62
CA ILE A 124 0.41 1.25 19.40
C ILE A 124 1.80 1.82 19.05
N TRP A 125 1.85 2.82 18.18
CA TRP A 125 3.10 3.47 17.76
C TRP A 125 3.84 4.13 18.93
N ILE A 126 3.13 4.91 19.77
CA ILE A 126 3.71 5.53 20.97
C ILE A 126 4.17 4.45 21.95
N TRP A 127 3.36 3.42 22.18
CA TRP A 127 3.73 2.32 23.07
C TRP A 127 4.99 1.60 22.60
N LEU A 128 5.08 1.26 21.31
CA LEU A 128 6.28 0.66 20.72
C LEU A 128 7.49 1.59 20.85
N ALA A 129 7.33 2.89 20.66
CA ALA A 129 8.41 3.84 20.84
C ALA A 129 8.93 3.93 22.29
N LEU A 130 8.04 3.82 23.27
CA LEU A 130 8.45 3.75 24.68
C LEU A 130 9.26 2.46 24.98
N LEU A 131 8.90 1.34 24.33
CA LEU A 131 9.58 0.06 24.51
C LEU A 131 10.89 -0.06 23.72
N LYS A 132 10.98 0.55 22.54
CA LYS A 132 12.00 0.29 21.52
C LYS A 132 12.85 1.53 21.18
N GLY A 133 12.58 2.66 21.83
CA GLY A 133 13.35 3.90 21.70
C GLY A 133 12.88 4.83 20.58
N TRP A 134 13.50 6.03 20.57
CA TRP A 134 13.10 7.16 19.74
C TRP A 134 13.11 6.93 18.21
N PRO A 135 13.91 6.03 17.59
CA PRO A 135 13.85 5.85 16.13
C PRO A 135 12.49 5.33 15.65
N VAL A 136 11.74 4.61 16.50
CA VAL A 136 10.36 4.21 16.21
C VAL A 136 9.43 5.42 16.11
N LEU A 137 9.66 6.48 16.91
CA LEU A 137 8.92 7.74 16.76
C LEU A 137 9.15 8.32 15.37
N VAL A 138 10.40 8.43 14.94
CA VAL A 138 10.69 9.06 13.64
C VAL A 138 10.10 8.25 12.48
N ILE A 139 10.29 6.94 12.45
CA ILE A 139 9.80 6.11 11.35
C ILE A 139 8.27 6.04 11.33
N GLY A 140 7.63 5.87 12.49
CA GLY A 140 6.17 5.84 12.57
C GLY A 140 5.55 7.21 12.25
N ALA A 141 6.19 8.32 12.62
CA ALA A 141 5.77 9.65 12.20
C ALA A 141 5.86 9.80 10.68
N VAL A 142 6.95 9.35 10.05
CA VAL A 142 7.07 9.35 8.58
C VAL A 142 5.93 8.55 7.95
N GLY A 143 5.63 7.35 8.45
CA GLY A 143 4.53 6.52 7.94
C GLY A 143 3.16 7.18 8.06
N ILE A 144 2.77 7.57 9.29
CA ILE A 144 1.45 8.13 9.58
C ILE A 144 1.26 9.50 8.90
N LEU A 145 2.28 10.37 8.92
CA LEU A 145 2.18 11.67 8.27
C LEU A 145 2.18 11.53 6.75
N SER A 146 2.97 10.61 6.18
CA SER A 146 2.93 10.34 4.74
C SER A 146 1.54 9.89 4.32
N SER A 147 0.90 9.05 5.11
CA SER A 147 -0.39 8.46 4.76
C SER A 147 -1.52 9.49 4.81
N ILE A 148 -1.47 10.46 5.73
CA ILE A 148 -2.36 11.64 5.75
C ILE A 148 -2.06 12.58 4.58
N PHE A 149 -0.79 13.00 4.44
CA PHE A 149 -0.38 14.02 3.46
C PHE A 149 -0.33 13.52 2.02
N TYR A 150 -0.55 12.22 1.80
CA TYR A 150 -0.73 11.61 0.48
C TYR A 150 -1.85 12.33 -0.28
N THR A 151 -3.02 12.44 0.36
CA THR A 151 -4.26 12.98 -0.24
C THR A 151 -4.74 14.28 0.44
N VAL A 152 -4.34 14.57 1.69
CA VAL A 152 -4.89 15.69 2.49
C VAL A 152 -4.08 17.01 2.31
N PRO A 153 -4.75 18.19 2.18
CA PRO A 153 -4.08 19.49 2.17
C PRO A 153 -3.34 19.79 3.50
N PRO A 154 -2.28 20.61 3.47
CA PRO A 154 -1.78 21.40 2.34
C PRO A 154 -0.86 20.61 1.39
N VAL A 155 -0.33 19.46 1.83
CA VAL A 155 0.79 18.77 1.16
C VAL A 155 0.38 17.94 -0.05
N LYS A 156 -0.78 17.25 -0.03
CA LYS A 156 -1.34 16.41 -1.12
C LYS A 156 -0.30 15.89 -2.11
N PHE A 157 0.72 15.13 -1.67
CA PHE A 157 1.87 14.90 -2.53
C PHE A 157 1.58 13.92 -3.68
N ALA A 158 0.54 13.09 -3.56
CA ALA A 158 0.02 12.28 -4.67
C ALA A 158 -0.48 13.15 -5.84
N TYR A 159 -1.04 14.32 -5.54
CA TYR A 159 -1.50 15.29 -6.55
C TYR A 159 -0.34 16.07 -7.17
N ARG A 160 0.87 15.95 -6.61
CA ARG A 160 2.04 16.71 -7.02
C ARG A 160 3.09 15.88 -7.76
N GLY A 161 2.84 14.59 -8.00
CA GLY A 161 3.77 13.71 -8.72
C GLY A 161 4.81 13.04 -7.83
N PHE A 162 4.56 12.99 -6.52
CA PHE A 162 5.40 12.27 -5.56
C PHE A 162 4.68 11.06 -4.94
N GLY A 163 3.47 10.73 -5.42
CA GLY A 163 2.64 9.68 -4.83
C GLY A 163 3.30 8.31 -4.94
N GLU A 164 3.76 7.98 -6.13
CA GLU A 164 4.39 6.72 -6.49
C GLU A 164 5.69 6.50 -5.70
N LEU A 165 6.52 7.55 -5.58
CA LEU A 165 7.72 7.53 -4.75
C LEU A 165 7.37 7.40 -3.27
N GLY A 166 6.34 8.10 -2.81
CA GLY A 166 5.85 8.01 -1.44
C GLY A 166 5.39 6.59 -1.09
N LEU A 167 4.65 5.92 -1.97
CA LEU A 167 4.22 4.54 -1.75
C LEU A 167 5.39 3.56 -1.81
N LEU A 168 6.36 3.74 -2.72
CA LEU A 168 7.60 2.95 -2.73
C LEU A 168 8.32 3.05 -1.39
N VAL A 169 8.53 4.28 -0.89
CA VAL A 169 9.25 4.52 0.37
C VAL A 169 8.48 3.97 1.56
N ASN A 170 7.15 4.16 1.60
CA ASN A 170 6.33 3.71 2.71
C ASN A 170 6.21 2.18 2.78
N PHE A 171 5.85 1.53 1.67
CA PHE A 171 5.66 0.08 1.62
C PHE A 171 6.97 -0.72 1.56
N GLY A 172 8.06 -0.08 1.16
CA GLY A 172 9.41 -0.63 1.24
C GLY A 172 10.13 -0.19 2.52
N PRO A 173 11.07 0.77 2.44
CA PRO A 173 11.94 1.15 3.55
C PRO A 173 11.23 1.44 4.88
N VAL A 174 10.14 2.22 4.91
CA VAL A 174 9.50 2.61 6.18
C VAL A 174 8.94 1.39 6.90
N LEU A 175 8.13 0.57 6.22
CA LEU A 175 7.55 -0.63 6.84
C LEU A 175 8.61 -1.68 7.18
N VAL A 176 9.54 -1.98 6.26
CA VAL A 176 10.55 -3.02 6.51
C VAL A 176 11.57 -2.57 7.56
N MET A 177 12.17 -1.39 7.41
CA MET A 177 13.20 -0.92 8.36
C MET A 177 12.60 -0.58 9.72
N GLY A 178 11.39 -0.02 9.77
CA GLY A 178 10.69 0.23 11.03
C GLY A 178 10.42 -1.06 11.79
N SER A 179 9.86 -2.05 11.11
CA SER A 179 9.57 -3.37 11.69
C SER A 179 10.85 -4.10 12.08
N TYR A 180 11.90 -4.02 11.26
CA TYR A 180 13.20 -4.61 11.54
C TYR A 180 13.83 -3.97 12.78
N TYR A 181 13.79 -2.65 12.90
CA TYR A 181 14.30 -1.94 14.07
C TYR A 181 13.53 -2.31 15.35
N VAL A 182 12.20 -2.47 15.28
CA VAL A 182 11.39 -2.93 16.42
C VAL A 182 11.83 -4.32 16.91
N GLN A 183 12.24 -5.20 15.99
CA GLN A 183 12.77 -6.54 16.32
C GLN A 183 14.22 -6.47 16.81
N ARG A 184 15.12 -5.87 16.03
CA ARG A 184 16.58 -5.97 16.17
C ARG A 184 17.23 -4.79 16.91
N GLN A 185 16.53 -3.70 17.12
CA GLN A 185 17.02 -2.47 17.79
C GLN A 185 18.25 -1.84 17.13
N THR A 186 18.49 -2.14 15.86
CA THR A 186 19.53 -1.56 15.02
C THR A 186 19.03 -1.48 13.58
N PHE A 187 19.69 -0.67 12.75
CA PHE A 187 19.44 -0.64 11.31
C PHE A 187 20.43 -1.55 10.58
N GLY A 188 20.01 -2.14 9.47
CA GLY A 188 20.85 -2.99 8.63
C GLY A 188 20.80 -2.57 7.16
N VAL A 189 21.90 -2.78 6.44
CA VAL A 189 21.97 -2.51 4.99
C VAL A 189 21.17 -3.54 4.20
N GLU A 190 21.23 -4.82 4.60
CA GLU A 190 20.46 -5.90 3.98
C GLU A 190 18.94 -5.63 3.97
N PRO A 191 18.26 -5.39 5.12
CA PRO A 191 16.82 -5.10 5.11
C PRO A 191 16.48 -3.85 4.32
N LEU A 192 17.39 -2.86 4.23
CA LEU A 192 17.17 -1.68 3.39
C LEU A 192 17.15 -2.05 1.91
N ILE A 193 18.14 -2.82 1.44
CA ILE A 193 18.20 -3.28 0.04
C ILE A 193 16.98 -4.13 -0.28
N VAL A 194 16.67 -5.12 0.56
CA VAL A 194 15.55 -6.05 0.35
C VAL A 194 14.20 -5.32 0.40
N SER A 195 14.07 -4.27 1.21
CA SER A 195 12.85 -3.45 1.27
C SER A 195 12.50 -2.76 -0.04
N LEU A 196 13.47 -2.52 -0.91
CA LEU A 196 13.22 -1.93 -2.21
C LEU A 196 12.42 -2.86 -3.12
N VAL A 197 12.46 -4.17 -2.90
CA VAL A 197 11.67 -5.14 -3.69
C VAL A 197 10.16 -4.89 -3.50
N PRO A 198 9.57 -5.02 -2.28
CA PRO A 198 8.16 -4.66 -2.09
C PRO A 198 7.86 -3.19 -2.40
N GLY A 199 8.81 -2.27 -2.19
CA GLY A 199 8.67 -0.87 -2.57
C GLY A 199 8.45 -0.67 -4.07
N PHE A 200 9.28 -1.25 -4.94
CA PHE A 200 9.14 -1.15 -6.38
C PHE A 200 7.96 -1.96 -6.94
N LEU A 201 7.56 -3.04 -6.26
CA LEU A 201 6.31 -3.73 -6.59
C LEU A 201 5.09 -2.87 -6.26
N MET A 202 5.11 -2.13 -5.13
CA MET A 202 4.06 -1.16 -4.81
C MET A 202 4.04 0.02 -5.77
N TRP A 203 5.21 0.54 -6.16
CA TRP A 203 5.34 1.54 -7.24
C TRP A 203 4.64 1.06 -8.51
N SER A 204 4.92 -0.18 -8.93
CA SER A 204 4.30 -0.74 -10.13
C SER A 204 2.79 -0.93 -9.95
N MET A 205 2.35 -1.34 -8.76
CA MET A 205 0.93 -1.51 -8.43
C MET A 205 0.16 -0.19 -8.49
N ILE A 206 0.70 0.92 -7.99
CA ILE A 206 0.01 2.21 -8.09
C ILE A 206 0.03 2.75 -9.53
N VAL A 207 1.18 2.67 -10.22
CA VAL A 207 1.30 3.19 -11.59
C VAL A 207 0.30 2.52 -12.54
N ILE A 208 0.10 1.20 -12.43
CA ILE A 208 -0.85 0.50 -13.32
C ILE A 208 -2.31 0.91 -13.06
N ASN A 209 -2.65 1.29 -11.82
CA ASN A 209 -3.97 1.83 -11.49
C ASN A 209 -4.17 3.24 -12.06
N GLU A 210 -3.11 4.04 -12.15
CA GLU A 210 -3.17 5.42 -12.66
C GLU A 210 -3.24 5.52 -14.20
N ILE A 211 -2.80 4.48 -14.92
CA ILE A 211 -2.87 4.41 -16.41
C ILE A 211 -4.29 4.58 -16.96
N PRO A 212 -5.29 3.78 -16.54
CA PRO A 212 -6.66 3.96 -17.00
C PRO A 212 -7.25 5.30 -16.54
N ASP A 213 -6.87 5.75 -15.34
CA ASP A 213 -7.42 6.94 -14.68
C ASP A 213 -6.82 8.26 -15.20
N TYR A 214 -5.88 8.21 -16.15
CA TYR A 214 -5.17 9.36 -16.73
C TYR A 214 -6.05 10.60 -17.02
N GLU A 215 -7.20 10.44 -17.66
CA GLU A 215 -8.08 11.57 -17.99
C GLU A 215 -8.80 12.12 -16.74
N GLU A 216 -9.28 11.24 -15.86
CA GLU A 216 -9.96 11.59 -14.62
C GLU A 216 -8.99 12.29 -13.65
N ASP A 217 -7.77 11.79 -13.51
CA ASP A 217 -6.71 12.36 -12.69
C ASP A 217 -6.28 13.75 -13.17
N ARG A 218 -6.12 13.95 -14.49
CA ARG A 218 -5.82 15.28 -15.05
C ARG A 218 -6.95 16.27 -14.85
N ARG A 219 -8.19 15.87 -15.12
CA ARG A 219 -9.38 16.72 -14.88
C ARG A 219 -9.54 17.06 -13.41
N SER A 220 -9.19 16.13 -12.52
CA SER A 220 -9.23 16.38 -11.08
C SER A 220 -8.04 17.21 -10.57
N GLY A 221 -7.00 17.43 -11.38
CA GLY A 221 -5.78 18.10 -10.96
C GLY A 221 -4.88 17.22 -10.07
N LYS A 222 -5.15 15.91 -10.00
CA LYS A 222 -4.25 14.92 -9.42
C LYS A 222 -3.14 14.65 -10.43
N MET A 223 -2.14 15.53 -10.45
CA MET A 223 -1.01 15.45 -11.37
C MET A 223 0.04 14.44 -10.87
N ASN A 224 -0.31 13.15 -10.83
CA ASN A 224 0.65 12.04 -10.66
C ASN A 224 1.57 11.90 -11.90
N LEU A 225 2.56 11.00 -11.88
CA LEU A 225 3.53 10.86 -12.96
C LEU A 225 2.85 10.45 -14.27
N VAL A 226 1.85 9.57 -14.22
CA VAL A 226 1.07 9.17 -15.39
C VAL A 226 0.29 10.34 -15.98
N ALA A 227 -0.44 11.09 -15.14
CA ALA A 227 -1.16 12.29 -15.54
C ALA A 227 -0.22 13.37 -16.10
N ARG A 228 1.01 13.49 -15.59
CA ARG A 228 2.02 14.45 -16.06
C ARG A 228 2.65 14.07 -17.40
N PHE A 229 3.06 12.82 -17.54
CA PHE A 229 3.92 12.37 -18.66
C PHE A 229 3.18 11.54 -19.71
N GLY A 230 1.92 11.17 -19.45
CA GLY A 230 1.07 10.41 -20.36
C GLY A 230 1.03 8.91 -20.05
N ARG A 231 -0.01 8.24 -20.55
CA ARG A 231 -0.21 6.80 -20.38
C ARG A 231 0.98 5.94 -20.80
N ARG A 232 1.64 6.29 -21.92
CA ARG A 232 2.82 5.57 -22.41
C ARG A 232 4.00 5.67 -21.44
N ALA A 233 4.20 6.82 -20.81
CA ALA A 233 5.19 6.96 -19.75
C ALA A 233 4.81 6.09 -18.54
N GLY A 234 3.52 6.01 -18.18
CA GLY A 234 3.01 5.09 -17.16
C GLY A 234 3.39 3.62 -17.44
N VAL A 235 3.23 3.16 -18.67
CA VAL A 235 3.66 1.79 -19.07
C VAL A 235 5.16 1.58 -18.86
N VAL A 236 5.99 2.58 -19.21
CA VAL A 236 7.44 2.51 -19.00
C VAL A 236 7.80 2.53 -17.51
N LEU A 237 7.16 3.39 -16.71
CA LEU A 237 7.38 3.47 -15.26
C LEU A 237 6.97 2.16 -14.55
N TYR A 238 5.89 1.52 -15.01
CA TYR A 238 5.46 0.21 -14.55
C TYR A 238 6.52 -0.87 -14.82
N GLN A 239 7.02 -0.94 -16.06
CA GLN A 239 8.05 -1.91 -16.46
C GLN A 239 9.37 -1.66 -15.73
N ALA A 240 9.77 -0.39 -15.58
CA ALA A 240 10.96 0.00 -14.85
C ALA A 240 10.88 -0.41 -13.37
N GLY A 241 9.72 -0.23 -12.73
CA GLY A 241 9.47 -0.68 -11.36
C GLY A 241 9.65 -2.20 -11.22
N LEU A 242 9.04 -2.99 -12.10
CA LEU A 242 9.22 -4.45 -12.10
C LEU A 242 10.68 -4.86 -12.33
N LEU A 243 11.36 -4.22 -13.29
CA LEU A 243 12.76 -4.50 -13.57
C LEU A 243 13.65 -4.19 -12.37
N CYS A 244 13.41 -3.06 -11.68
CA CYS A 244 14.12 -2.72 -10.45
C CYS A 244 13.82 -3.73 -9.34
N ALA A 245 12.56 -4.13 -9.13
CA ALA A 245 12.20 -5.09 -8.09
C ALA A 245 12.91 -6.44 -8.28
N PHE A 246 12.83 -7.03 -9.48
CA PHE A 246 13.48 -8.32 -9.76
C PHE A 246 14.99 -8.19 -9.90
N GLY A 247 15.48 -7.06 -10.42
CA GLY A 247 16.91 -6.76 -10.53
C GLY A 247 17.57 -6.62 -9.15
N ILE A 248 16.92 -5.95 -8.20
CA ILE A 248 17.39 -5.85 -6.81
C ILE A 248 17.31 -7.21 -6.12
N LEU A 249 16.23 -7.95 -6.31
CA LEU A 249 16.08 -9.29 -5.76
C LEU A 249 17.24 -10.19 -6.21
N ALA A 250 17.46 -10.34 -7.52
CA ALA A 250 18.55 -11.17 -8.05
C ALA A 250 19.94 -10.60 -7.72
N GLY A 251 20.11 -9.29 -7.89
CA GLY A 251 21.37 -8.59 -7.64
C GLY A 251 21.82 -8.70 -6.19
N SER A 252 20.90 -8.61 -5.23
CA SER A 252 21.21 -8.75 -3.80
C SER A 252 21.78 -10.13 -3.45
N VAL A 253 21.35 -11.19 -4.13
CA VAL A 253 21.92 -12.53 -3.97
C VAL A 253 23.28 -12.63 -4.64
N ILE A 254 23.42 -12.11 -5.87
CA ILE A 254 24.67 -12.16 -6.64
C ILE A 254 25.83 -11.48 -5.89
N VAL A 255 25.58 -10.34 -5.23
CA VAL A 255 26.60 -9.63 -4.45
C VAL A 255 26.73 -10.13 -3.02
N GLY A 256 26.00 -11.19 -2.64
CA GLY A 256 26.06 -11.80 -1.31
C GLY A 256 25.38 -10.99 -0.19
N ALA A 257 24.53 -10.01 -0.52
CA ALA A 257 23.82 -9.18 0.46
C ALA A 257 22.59 -9.90 1.06
N ALA A 258 21.97 -10.84 0.33
CA ALA A 258 20.79 -11.59 0.76
C ALA A 258 20.94 -13.09 0.47
N PRO A 259 20.25 -13.99 1.20
CA PRO A 259 20.42 -15.43 1.03
C PRO A 259 19.78 -15.93 -0.28
N PRO A 260 20.34 -16.96 -0.94
CA PRO A 260 19.81 -17.50 -2.20
C PRO A 260 18.33 -17.91 -2.16
N GLY A 261 17.81 -18.30 -0.99
CA GLY A 261 16.41 -18.67 -0.81
C GLY A 261 15.41 -17.61 -1.32
N ILE A 262 15.78 -16.31 -1.32
CA ILE A 262 14.89 -15.26 -1.80
C ILE A 262 14.65 -15.31 -3.33
N LEU A 263 15.48 -16.05 -4.08
CA LEU A 263 15.29 -16.28 -5.52
C LEU A 263 13.99 -17.02 -5.84
N LEU A 264 13.34 -17.65 -4.85
CA LEU A 264 11.97 -18.15 -4.99
C LEU A 264 10.99 -17.06 -5.42
N GLY A 265 11.27 -15.77 -5.15
CA GLY A 265 10.45 -14.66 -5.64
C GLY A 265 10.41 -14.56 -7.17
N LEU A 266 11.40 -15.13 -7.88
CA LEU A 266 11.40 -15.19 -9.34
C LEU A 266 10.30 -16.11 -9.89
N LEU A 267 9.66 -16.95 -9.07
CA LEU A 267 8.45 -17.69 -9.45
C LEU A 267 7.29 -16.78 -9.87
N ALA A 268 7.31 -15.50 -9.48
CA ALA A 268 6.35 -14.50 -9.92
C ALA A 268 6.62 -13.95 -11.34
N LEU A 269 7.79 -14.22 -11.95
CA LEU A 269 8.17 -13.67 -13.25
C LEU A 269 7.18 -14.01 -14.38
N PRO A 270 6.66 -15.24 -14.53
CA PRO A 270 5.69 -15.54 -15.59
C PRO A 270 4.43 -14.66 -15.48
N THR A 271 3.94 -14.44 -14.26
CA THR A 271 2.78 -13.58 -14.00
C THR A 271 3.11 -12.10 -14.24
N ALA A 272 4.33 -11.66 -13.91
CA ALA A 272 4.79 -10.30 -14.20
C ALA A 272 4.89 -10.05 -15.72
N ILE A 273 5.44 -11.01 -16.47
CA ILE A 273 5.54 -10.95 -17.94
C ILE A 273 4.13 -10.93 -18.55
N GLN A 274 3.21 -11.76 -18.05
CA GLN A 274 1.80 -11.73 -18.48
C GLN A 274 1.19 -10.34 -18.25
N SER A 275 1.39 -9.75 -17.07
CA SER A 275 0.91 -8.41 -16.76
C SER A 275 1.45 -7.36 -17.73
N VAL A 276 2.75 -7.38 -18.00
CA VAL A 276 3.42 -6.47 -18.94
C VAL A 276 2.86 -6.63 -20.36
N ARG A 277 2.63 -7.86 -20.83
CA ARG A 277 2.05 -8.12 -22.16
C ARG A 277 0.65 -7.52 -22.30
N ILE A 278 -0.22 -7.82 -21.35
CA ILE A 278 -1.60 -7.30 -21.33
C ILE A 278 -1.58 -5.77 -21.30
N LEU A 279 -0.73 -5.19 -20.46
CA LEU A 279 -0.62 -3.74 -20.37
C LEU A 279 -0.13 -3.12 -21.69
N ASN A 280 0.91 -3.67 -22.31
CA ASN A 280 1.41 -3.15 -23.59
C ASN A 280 0.36 -3.20 -24.71
N GLU A 281 -0.45 -4.26 -24.74
CA GLU A 281 -1.50 -4.44 -25.76
C GLU A 281 -2.74 -3.58 -25.50
N HIS A 282 -3.05 -3.27 -24.23
CA HIS A 282 -4.35 -2.75 -23.84
C HIS A 282 -4.34 -1.51 -22.94
N TYR A 283 -3.21 -0.83 -22.72
CA TYR A 283 -3.11 0.33 -21.80
C TYR A 283 -4.06 1.51 -22.10
N LEU A 284 -4.71 1.54 -23.26
CA LEU A 284 -5.73 2.55 -23.60
C LEU A 284 -7.16 2.15 -23.22
N ASP A 285 -7.41 0.87 -22.93
CA ASP A 285 -8.72 0.30 -22.64
C ASP A 285 -8.81 -0.08 -21.15
N ARG A 286 -9.59 0.69 -20.38
CA ARG A 286 -9.74 0.54 -18.92
C ARG A 286 -10.15 -0.86 -18.49
N LEU A 287 -11.04 -1.51 -19.23
CA LEU A 287 -11.56 -2.83 -18.86
C LEU A 287 -10.56 -3.94 -19.17
N LYS A 288 -9.83 -3.82 -20.28
CA LYS A 288 -8.83 -4.82 -20.69
C LYS A 288 -7.53 -4.77 -19.87
N VAL A 289 -7.30 -3.71 -19.10
CA VAL A 289 -6.17 -3.62 -18.15
C VAL A 289 -6.44 -4.34 -16.82
N ILE A 290 -7.71 -4.61 -16.46
CA ILE A 290 -8.07 -5.26 -15.19
C ILE A 290 -7.30 -6.57 -14.94
N PRO A 291 -7.14 -7.49 -15.91
CA PRO A 291 -6.33 -8.69 -15.72
C PRO A 291 -4.86 -8.41 -15.38
N ALA A 292 -4.28 -7.32 -15.89
CA ALA A 292 -2.92 -6.89 -15.53
C ALA A 292 -2.86 -6.34 -14.09
N ASN A 293 -3.88 -5.61 -13.65
CA ASN A 293 -4.01 -5.19 -12.24
C ASN A 293 -4.06 -6.39 -11.30
N ILE A 294 -4.85 -7.42 -11.63
CA ILE A 294 -4.90 -8.66 -10.85
C ILE A 294 -3.54 -9.38 -10.87
N ALA A 295 -2.86 -9.40 -12.02
CA ALA A 295 -1.56 -10.03 -12.16
C ALA A 295 -0.50 -9.36 -11.28
N ILE A 296 -0.43 -8.02 -11.21
CA ILE A 296 0.53 -7.34 -10.32
C ILE A 296 0.24 -7.60 -8.83
N ILE A 297 -1.03 -7.73 -8.43
CA ILE A 297 -1.39 -8.13 -7.06
C ILE A 297 -0.83 -9.51 -6.75
N LYS A 298 -1.03 -10.48 -7.66
CA LYS A 298 -0.45 -11.82 -7.52
C LYS A 298 1.07 -11.78 -7.47
N VAL A 299 1.72 -11.00 -8.32
CA VAL A 299 3.19 -10.83 -8.30
C VAL A 299 3.67 -10.31 -6.95
N TYR A 300 3.01 -9.30 -6.38
CA TYR A 300 3.34 -8.77 -5.06
C TYR A 300 3.22 -9.86 -3.99
N LEU A 301 2.09 -10.58 -3.96
CA LEU A 301 1.84 -11.62 -2.96
C LEU A 301 2.82 -12.79 -3.07
N ILE A 302 3.01 -13.32 -4.28
CA ILE A 302 3.93 -14.45 -4.54
C ILE A 302 5.36 -14.03 -4.15
N THR A 303 5.82 -12.87 -4.60
CA THR A 303 7.17 -12.39 -4.30
C THR A 303 7.33 -12.16 -2.80
N GLY A 304 6.41 -11.44 -2.15
CA GLY A 304 6.48 -11.15 -0.72
C GLY A 304 6.52 -12.42 0.15
N VAL A 305 5.65 -13.40 -0.13
CA VAL A 305 5.66 -14.70 0.55
C VAL A 305 6.95 -15.46 0.28
N ALA A 306 7.43 -15.48 -0.97
CA ALA A 306 8.66 -16.17 -1.33
C ALA A 306 9.90 -15.55 -0.67
N LEU A 307 9.97 -14.22 -0.53
CA LEU A 307 11.04 -13.55 0.22
C LEU A 307 11.02 -14.00 1.69
N ILE A 308 9.86 -14.01 2.35
CA ILE A 308 9.70 -14.47 3.73
C ILE A 308 10.15 -15.93 3.86
N VAL A 309 9.65 -16.82 3.00
CA VAL A 309 10.01 -18.24 3.01
C VAL A 309 11.52 -18.41 2.77
N GLY A 310 12.10 -17.66 1.84
CA GLY A 310 13.54 -17.69 1.57
C GLY A 310 14.38 -17.37 2.80
N TYR A 311 14.00 -16.34 3.57
CA TYR A 311 14.65 -16.02 4.84
C TYR A 311 14.41 -17.07 5.92
N LEU A 312 13.20 -17.62 6.03
CA LEU A 312 12.92 -18.67 7.01
C LEU A 312 13.72 -19.95 6.73
N VAL A 313 13.83 -20.36 5.45
CA VAL A 313 14.67 -21.49 5.03
C VAL A 313 16.13 -21.20 5.36
N HIS A 314 16.62 -19.99 5.09
CA HIS A 314 17.98 -19.59 5.45
C HIS A 314 18.23 -19.70 6.96
N GLY A 315 17.32 -19.20 7.79
CA GLY A 315 17.45 -19.28 9.25
C GLY A 315 17.49 -20.70 9.79
N VAL A 316 16.75 -21.64 9.18
CA VAL A 316 16.74 -23.07 9.60
C VAL A 316 17.98 -23.82 9.10
N THR A 317 18.40 -23.55 7.87
CA THR A 317 19.37 -24.40 7.16
C THR A 317 20.78 -23.80 7.07
N GLY A 318 20.91 -22.49 7.29
CA GLY A 318 22.12 -21.71 7.03
C GLY A 318 22.40 -21.40 5.56
N TRP A 319 21.54 -21.88 4.64
CA TRP A 319 21.69 -21.74 3.18
C TRP A 319 21.01 -20.49 2.64
#